data_AF-A0A7R8QGA0-F1
#
_entry.id   AF-A0A7R8QGA0-F1
#
_cell.length_a   1.000
_cell.length_b   1.000
_cell.length_c   1.000
_cell.angle_alpha   90.00
_cell.angle_beta   90.00
_cell.angle_gamma   90.00
#
_symmetry.space_group_name_H-M   'P 1'
#
loop_
_entity.id
_entity.type
_entity.pdbx_description
1 polymer ?
#
loop_
_entity_poly.entity_id
_entity_poly.type
_entity_poly.pdbx_seq_one_letter_code
_entity_poly.pdbx_strand_id
1 'polypeptide(L)'
;MKTIFRHQWLGGFLSLWLTAAVAVAEDKPSAPLSPEAQALIQKLTTLRMPATFSFLQTVDPQLFAETLQTPEGRWAMDQAYRWSTPHTDRHTEEGKFVVRTEIRKLERKLATLPIPILDALLRLRGQSEKDVPPQFSDLPEEEREQILDTEEAAWDAWWLAHLTPEQREATYELQDLRYAQAIRANQLPESQYAEDDVRELKEDHELFTRWGPEKLHQVLENWWSAKEFLGVLQDIWFAEGGAPLADKPAWKLSAMPSWFWEEIAQFAKGPNLERAIALFPPVRPIAITISPQSQVLYALNDLARALHDQKMHDAVYTLTKQIYAAAGFSGHSGD
;
A
#
# COMPACT_ATOMS: atom_id res chain seq x y z
N MET A 1 19.60 6.57 31.54
CA MET A 1 19.57 7.24 30.22
C MET A 1 18.19 7.01 29.64
N LYS A 2 17.44 8.09 29.44
CA LYS A 2 15.99 8.11 29.22
C LYS A 2 15.66 8.04 27.72
N THR A 3 14.74 7.14 27.39
CA THR A 3 13.73 7.17 26.32
C THR A 3 13.79 8.31 25.30
N ILE A 4 14.00 7.96 24.03
CA ILE A 4 13.67 8.80 22.87
C ILE A 4 12.90 7.91 21.87
N PHE A 5 11.64 7.60 22.21
CA PHE A 5 10.60 7.31 21.22
C PHE A 5 9.80 8.60 21.08
N ARG A 6 9.91 9.26 19.92
CA ARG A 6 8.95 10.27 19.48
C ARG A 6 8.24 9.73 18.25
N HIS A 7 7.15 9.01 18.51
CA HIS A 7 6.00 9.05 17.61
C HIS A 7 5.46 10.47 17.65
N GLN A 8 5.68 11.22 16.56
CA GLN A 8 4.93 12.44 16.35
C GLN A 8 4.36 12.53 14.93
N TRP A 9 3.02 12.45 14.88
CA TRP A 9 2.12 13.35 14.15
C TRP A 9 1.94 13.17 12.64
N LEU A 10 0.79 12.61 12.25
CA LEU A 10 0.09 12.91 11.00
C LEU A 10 -1.29 13.50 11.34
N GLY A 11 -1.28 14.76 11.77
CA GLY A 11 -2.50 15.55 11.83
C GLY A 11 -2.74 16.23 10.49
N GLY A 12 -3.86 15.88 9.84
CA GLY A 12 -4.67 16.82 9.07
C GLY A 12 -4.34 16.94 7.58
N PHE A 13 -5.24 16.43 6.73
CA PHE A 13 -5.90 17.19 5.66
C PHE A 13 -7.14 16.43 5.17
N LEU A 14 -8.22 16.51 5.96
CA LEU A 14 -9.59 16.22 5.48
C LEU A 14 -10.61 17.10 6.24
N SER A 15 -10.17 18.29 6.65
CA SER A 15 -10.99 19.27 7.36
C SER A 15 -11.04 20.58 6.58
N LEU A 16 -11.87 20.63 5.55
CA LEU A 16 -12.45 21.85 5.00
C LEU A 16 -13.59 21.41 4.08
N TRP A 17 -14.79 21.36 4.65
CA TRP A 17 -16.14 21.39 4.07
C TRP A 17 -17.08 20.50 4.91
N LEU A 18 -17.39 20.94 6.14
CA LEU A 18 -18.66 20.69 6.86
C LEU A 18 -18.57 21.26 8.29
N THR A 19 -18.34 22.56 8.41
CA THR A 19 -18.63 23.31 9.64
C THR A 19 -19.99 24.00 9.49
N ALA A 20 -21.06 23.24 9.71
CA ALA A 20 -22.32 23.79 10.19
C ALA A 20 -23.13 22.66 10.85
N ALA A 21 -23.38 22.84 12.16
CA ALA A 21 -24.27 22.06 13.03
C ALA A 21 -23.77 20.69 13.55
N VAL A 22 -22.80 20.70 14.48
CA VAL A 22 -22.80 19.73 15.58
C VAL A 22 -23.36 20.44 16.81
N ALA A 23 -24.69 20.41 16.92
CA ALA A 23 -25.32 20.52 18.22
C ALA A 23 -24.97 19.24 19.00
N VAL A 24 -24.62 19.43 20.28
CA VAL A 24 -24.36 18.39 21.28
C VAL A 24 -25.42 17.29 21.17
N ALA A 25 -25.06 16.15 20.59
CA ALA A 25 -25.79 14.92 20.77
C ALA A 25 -25.24 14.29 22.06
N GLU A 26 -26.02 14.36 23.13
CA GLU A 26 -25.82 13.53 24.31
C GLU A 26 -25.61 12.08 23.88
N ASP A 27 -24.58 11.43 24.43
CA ASP A 27 -24.35 9.98 24.32
C ASP A 27 -25.62 9.23 24.72
N LYS A 28 -26.42 8.87 23.73
CA LYS A 28 -27.43 7.83 23.94
C LYS A 28 -26.66 6.55 24.22
N PRO A 29 -26.93 5.84 25.34
CA PRO A 29 -26.34 4.54 25.55
C PRO A 29 -26.69 3.67 24.35
N SER A 30 -25.65 3.19 23.65
CA SER A 30 -25.78 2.26 22.54
C SER A 30 -26.73 1.14 22.95
N ALA A 31 -27.68 0.81 22.09
CA ALA A 31 -28.57 -0.31 22.34
C ALA A 31 -27.74 -1.56 22.68
N PRO A 32 -28.17 -2.38 23.66
CA PRO A 32 -27.41 -3.57 24.03
C PRO A 32 -27.23 -4.47 22.81
N LEU A 33 -26.00 -4.95 22.63
CA LEU A 33 -25.63 -5.85 21.54
C LEU A 33 -26.55 -7.06 21.50
N SER A 34 -26.93 -7.48 20.29
CA SER A 34 -27.70 -8.72 20.11
C SER A 34 -26.91 -9.93 20.67
N PRO A 35 -27.60 -10.98 21.16
CA PRO A 35 -26.95 -12.20 21.60
C PRO A 35 -26.03 -12.80 20.53
N GLU A 36 -26.41 -12.69 19.26
CA GLU A 36 -25.64 -13.15 18.11
C GLU A 36 -24.35 -12.34 17.93
N ALA A 37 -24.40 -11.02 18.09
CA ALA A 37 -23.21 -10.17 18.04
C ALA A 37 -22.27 -10.46 19.21
N GLN A 38 -22.80 -10.70 20.41
CA GLN A 38 -21.99 -11.09 21.58
C GLN A 38 -21.30 -12.44 21.37
N ALA A 39 -22.02 -13.43 20.83
CA ALA A 39 -21.44 -14.73 20.49
C ALA A 39 -20.36 -14.61 19.41
N LEU A 40 -20.56 -13.73 18.42
CA LEU A 40 -19.58 -13.44 17.38
C LEU A 40 -18.32 -12.80 17.97
N ILE A 41 -18.44 -11.80 18.86
CA ILE A 41 -17.32 -11.19 19.57
C ILE A 41 -16.52 -12.25 20.33
N GLN A 42 -17.21 -13.08 21.12
CA GLN A 42 -16.55 -14.17 21.86
C GLN A 42 -15.82 -15.11 20.90
N LYS A 43 -16.44 -15.48 19.78
CA LYS A 43 -15.79 -16.32 18.76
C LYS A 43 -14.53 -15.67 18.22
N LEU A 44 -14.59 -14.41 17.79
CA LEU A 44 -13.46 -13.67 17.23
C LEU A 44 -12.27 -13.61 18.21
N THR A 45 -12.50 -13.37 19.51
CA THR A 45 -11.41 -13.33 20.50
C THR A 45 -10.60 -14.63 20.62
N THR A 46 -11.22 -15.77 20.29
CA THR A 46 -10.59 -17.10 20.31
C THR A 46 -9.87 -17.46 19.02
N LEU A 47 -10.14 -16.74 17.93
CA LEU A 47 -9.58 -17.03 16.61
C LEU A 47 -8.20 -16.41 16.43
N ARG A 48 -7.42 -17.02 15.55
CA ARG A 48 -6.11 -16.55 15.08
C ARG A 48 -5.98 -16.95 13.61
N MET A 49 -5.15 -16.25 12.84
CA MET A 49 -4.77 -16.72 11.51
C MET A 49 -4.08 -18.09 11.60
N PRO A 50 -4.40 -19.06 10.73
CA PRO A 50 -5.30 -18.98 9.56
C PRO A 50 -6.78 -19.30 9.84
N ALA A 51 -7.16 -19.72 11.04
CA ALA A 51 -8.55 -20.08 11.36
C ALA A 51 -9.52 -18.89 11.20
N THR A 52 -9.06 -17.67 11.45
CA THR A 52 -9.80 -16.44 11.17
C THR A 52 -10.21 -16.35 9.70
N PHE A 53 -9.33 -16.71 8.76
CA PHE A 53 -9.66 -16.70 7.34
C PHE A 53 -10.82 -17.67 7.02
N SER A 54 -10.74 -18.92 7.47
CA SER A 54 -11.83 -19.89 7.28
C SER A 54 -13.15 -19.42 7.89
N PHE A 55 -13.07 -18.74 9.04
CA PHE A 55 -14.25 -18.16 9.67
C PHE A 55 -14.87 -17.05 8.81
N LEU A 56 -14.07 -16.11 8.32
CA LEU A 56 -14.51 -14.99 7.49
C LEU A 56 -15.16 -15.44 6.16
N GLN A 57 -14.83 -16.64 5.67
CA GLN A 57 -15.49 -17.22 4.49
C GLN A 57 -16.95 -17.65 4.73
N THR A 58 -17.34 -17.86 5.98
CA THR A 58 -18.62 -18.50 6.34
C THR A 58 -19.49 -17.66 7.27
N VAL A 59 -18.92 -16.62 7.89
CA VAL A 59 -19.65 -15.71 8.76
C VAL A 59 -20.73 -14.96 7.98
N ASP A 60 -21.86 -14.71 8.63
CA ASP A 60 -22.89 -13.83 8.08
C ASP A 60 -22.31 -12.41 7.90
N PRO A 61 -22.27 -11.86 6.67
CA PRO A 61 -21.60 -10.59 6.44
C PRO A 61 -22.29 -9.39 7.08
N GLN A 62 -23.62 -9.44 7.24
CA GLN A 62 -24.37 -8.35 7.84
C GLN A 62 -24.12 -8.31 9.34
N LEU A 63 -24.25 -9.46 10.02
CA LEU A 63 -23.95 -9.58 11.45
C LEU A 63 -22.49 -9.20 11.73
N PHE A 64 -21.57 -9.61 10.85
CA PHE A 64 -20.16 -9.25 10.97
C PHE A 64 -19.94 -7.74 10.87
N ALA A 65 -20.50 -7.09 9.84
CA ALA A 65 -20.39 -5.66 9.64
C ALA A 65 -21.04 -4.85 10.79
N GLU A 66 -22.17 -5.30 11.32
CA GLU A 66 -22.82 -4.68 12.49
C GLU A 66 -21.96 -4.83 13.75
N THR A 67 -21.37 -6.01 13.95
CA THR A 67 -20.51 -6.29 15.11
C THR A 67 -19.25 -5.42 15.10
N LEU A 68 -18.61 -5.24 13.94
CA LEU A 68 -17.42 -4.41 13.81
C LEU A 68 -17.67 -2.90 13.98
N GLN A 69 -18.93 -2.46 14.07
CA GLN A 69 -19.22 -1.06 14.39
C GLN A 69 -18.96 -0.74 15.87
N THR A 70 -18.95 -1.74 16.76
CA THR A 70 -18.72 -1.53 18.20
C THR A 70 -17.24 -1.64 18.58
N PRO A 71 -16.78 -0.92 19.63
CA PRO A 71 -15.41 -1.03 20.11
C PRO A 71 -14.98 -2.47 20.46
N GLU A 72 -15.88 -3.25 21.06
CA GLU A 72 -15.62 -4.64 21.45
C GLU A 72 -15.47 -5.56 20.24
N GLY A 73 -16.30 -5.37 19.21
CA GLY A 73 -16.19 -6.11 17.96
C GLY A 73 -14.91 -5.81 17.19
N ARG A 74 -14.52 -4.52 17.13
CA ARG A 74 -13.23 -4.12 16.54
C ARG A 74 -12.07 -4.77 17.26
N TRP A 75 -12.03 -4.62 18.58
CA TRP A 75 -10.97 -5.24 19.38
C TRP A 75 -10.92 -6.77 19.20
N ALA A 76 -12.08 -7.44 19.18
CA ALA A 76 -12.11 -8.87 18.95
C ALA A 76 -11.57 -9.26 17.56
N MET A 77 -11.77 -8.42 16.54
CA MET A 77 -11.20 -8.61 15.22
C MET A 77 -9.69 -8.39 15.20
N ASP A 78 -9.17 -7.35 15.85
CA ASP A 78 -7.73 -7.11 16.01
C ASP A 78 -7.08 -8.33 16.70
N GLN A 79 -7.73 -8.85 17.75
CA GLN A 79 -7.29 -10.06 18.42
C GLN A 79 -7.30 -11.29 17.50
N ALA A 80 -8.22 -11.36 16.52
CA ALA A 80 -8.34 -12.42 15.53
C ALA A 80 -7.31 -12.32 14.40
N TYR A 81 -6.71 -11.15 14.17
CA TYR A 81 -5.65 -10.94 13.19
C TYR A 81 -4.29 -11.49 13.60
N ARG A 82 -4.08 -11.74 14.89
CA ARG A 82 -2.86 -12.40 15.38
C ARG A 82 -2.67 -13.77 14.76
N TRP A 83 -1.42 -14.17 14.60
CA TRP A 83 -1.04 -15.43 13.98
C TRP A 83 -0.94 -16.53 15.04
N SER A 84 -1.42 -17.74 14.73
CA SER A 84 -1.31 -18.89 15.65
C SER A 84 0.13 -19.30 15.91
N THR A 85 1.02 -18.99 14.96
CA THR A 85 2.45 -19.27 15.03
C THR A 85 3.19 -17.96 14.75
N PRO A 86 3.70 -17.29 15.80
CA PRO A 86 4.46 -16.05 15.66
C PRO A 86 5.72 -16.24 14.81
N HIS A 87 6.08 -15.23 14.05
CA HIS A 87 7.35 -15.19 13.32
C HIS A 87 8.49 -14.79 14.28
N THR A 88 9.20 -15.79 14.83
CA THR A 88 10.18 -15.61 15.91
C THR A 88 11.43 -14.81 15.53
N ASP A 89 11.76 -14.73 14.23
CA ASP A 89 12.98 -14.05 13.74
C ASP A 89 12.68 -12.78 12.92
N ARG A 90 11.49 -12.19 13.07
CA ARG A 90 10.99 -11.09 12.21
C ARG A 90 11.88 -9.84 12.12
N HIS A 91 12.87 -9.69 13.00
CA HIS A 91 13.80 -8.56 12.99
C HIS A 91 15.11 -8.84 12.22
N THR A 92 15.37 -10.08 11.78
CA THR A 92 16.46 -10.38 10.83
C THR A 92 16.00 -10.13 9.40
N GLU A 93 16.93 -9.99 8.46
CA GLU A 93 16.58 -9.80 7.05
C GLU A 93 15.81 -11.02 6.49
N GLU A 94 16.21 -12.23 6.87
CA GLU A 94 15.51 -13.47 6.50
C GLU A 94 14.11 -13.51 7.11
N GLY A 95 13.95 -13.13 8.38
CA GLY A 95 12.64 -13.08 9.01
C GLY A 95 11.72 -12.04 8.39
N LYS A 96 12.21 -10.83 8.11
CA LYS A 96 11.46 -9.79 7.37
C LYS A 96 11.03 -10.28 6.00
N PHE A 97 11.88 -11.05 5.32
CA PHE A 97 11.55 -11.64 4.02
C PHE A 97 10.43 -12.70 4.14
N VAL A 98 10.51 -13.60 5.12
CA VAL A 98 9.48 -14.60 5.40
C VAL A 98 8.15 -13.94 5.71
N VAL A 99 8.14 -12.93 6.60
CA VAL A 99 6.92 -12.18 6.98
C VAL A 99 6.29 -11.53 5.75
N ARG A 100 7.06 -10.75 4.96
CA ARG A 100 6.58 -10.11 3.73
C ARG A 100 5.98 -11.11 2.74
N THR A 101 6.58 -12.29 2.63
CA THR A 101 6.10 -13.36 1.76
C THR A 101 4.76 -13.91 2.22
N GLU A 102 4.62 -14.17 3.51
CA GLU A 102 3.39 -14.72 4.08
C GLU A 102 2.24 -13.69 4.04
N ILE A 103 2.55 -12.40 4.23
CA ILE A 103 1.60 -11.29 4.05
C ILE A 103 1.06 -11.26 2.61
N ARG A 104 1.92 -11.32 1.58
CA ARG A 104 1.47 -11.35 0.17
C ARG A 104 0.60 -12.57 -0.15
N LYS A 105 0.93 -13.74 0.40
CA LYS A 105 0.07 -14.94 0.25
C LYS A 105 -1.28 -14.74 0.94
N LEU A 106 -1.28 -14.09 2.09
CA LEU A 106 -2.48 -13.81 2.86
C LEU A 106 -3.38 -12.79 2.15
N GLU A 107 -2.83 -11.70 1.62
CA GLU A 107 -3.50 -10.69 0.79
C GLU A 107 -4.32 -11.36 -0.32
N ARG A 108 -3.69 -12.21 -1.14
CA ARG A 108 -4.39 -12.93 -2.22
C ARG A 108 -5.48 -13.87 -1.72
N LYS A 109 -5.26 -14.54 -0.59
CA LYS A 109 -6.30 -15.38 0.04
C LYS A 109 -7.47 -14.54 0.50
N LEU A 110 -7.20 -13.44 1.21
CA LEU A 110 -8.22 -12.50 1.69
C LEU A 110 -9.02 -11.89 0.54
N ALA A 111 -8.40 -11.63 -0.62
CA ALA A 111 -9.08 -11.10 -1.80
C ALA A 111 -10.18 -12.05 -2.35
N THR A 112 -10.23 -13.31 -1.89
CA THR A 112 -11.29 -14.27 -2.22
C THR A 112 -12.50 -14.21 -1.30
N LEU A 113 -12.45 -13.40 -0.23
CA LEU A 113 -13.57 -13.21 0.69
C LEU A 113 -14.73 -12.48 0.01
N PRO A 114 -15.98 -12.65 0.49
CA PRO A 114 -17.10 -11.86 0.02
C PRO A 114 -16.86 -10.36 0.19
N ILE A 115 -17.19 -9.55 -0.83
CA ILE A 115 -17.01 -8.08 -0.80
C ILE A 115 -17.58 -7.43 0.48
N PRO A 116 -18.78 -7.78 0.98
CA PRO A 116 -19.29 -7.18 2.21
C PRO A 116 -18.44 -7.45 3.45
N ILE A 117 -17.70 -8.57 3.49
CA ILE A 117 -16.72 -8.85 4.54
C ILE A 117 -15.53 -7.90 4.40
N LEU A 118 -14.97 -7.80 3.19
CA LEU A 118 -13.83 -6.90 2.92
C LEU A 118 -14.18 -5.43 3.21
N ASP A 119 -15.38 -4.98 2.85
CA ASP A 119 -15.88 -3.63 3.17
C ASP A 119 -15.93 -3.38 4.68
N ALA A 120 -16.33 -4.38 5.46
CA ALA A 120 -16.37 -4.27 6.91
C ALA A 120 -14.95 -4.19 7.51
N LEU A 121 -14.01 -4.98 6.99
CA LEU A 121 -12.59 -4.94 7.41
C LEU A 121 -11.94 -3.60 7.06
N LEU A 122 -12.21 -3.04 5.86
CA LEU A 122 -11.64 -1.76 5.43
C LEU A 122 -12.02 -0.60 6.36
N ARG A 123 -13.25 -0.61 6.89
CA ARG A 123 -13.74 0.44 7.80
C ARG A 123 -12.96 0.49 9.13
N LEU A 124 -12.38 -0.63 9.56
CA LEU A 124 -11.57 -0.68 10.79
C LEU A 124 -10.36 0.24 10.69
N ARG A 125 -9.69 0.26 9.55
CA ARG A 125 -8.49 1.09 9.31
C ARG A 125 -8.79 2.59 9.35
N GLY A 126 -9.94 3.01 8.83
CA GLY A 126 -10.32 4.43 8.72
C GLY A 126 -10.60 5.12 10.07
N GLN A 127 -10.69 4.36 11.16
CA GLN A 127 -11.06 4.84 12.50
C GLN A 127 -9.88 4.77 13.49
N SER A 128 -8.69 4.35 13.04
CA SER A 128 -7.60 3.85 13.89
C SER A 128 -6.73 4.90 14.58
N GLU A 129 -6.96 6.21 14.46
CA GLU A 129 -6.10 7.20 15.15
C GLU A 129 -6.73 7.80 16.42
N LYS A 130 -8.07 7.82 16.51
CA LYS A 130 -8.78 8.33 17.69
C LYS A 130 -9.42 7.21 18.54
N ASP A 131 -9.60 6.03 17.95
CA ASP A 131 -10.33 4.92 18.55
C ASP A 131 -9.46 3.66 18.74
N VAL A 132 -8.13 3.77 18.75
CA VAL A 132 -7.27 2.61 19.11
C VAL A 132 -7.70 2.15 20.50
N PRO A 133 -8.16 0.90 20.66
CA PRO A 133 -8.51 0.39 21.97
C PRO A 133 -7.29 0.53 22.90
N PRO A 134 -7.41 1.06 24.12
CA PRO A 134 -6.29 1.17 25.06
C PRO A 134 -5.52 -0.15 25.23
N GLN A 135 -6.21 -1.28 25.05
CA GLN A 135 -5.68 -2.62 25.13
C GLN A 135 -4.66 -2.95 24.01
N PHE A 136 -4.71 -2.27 22.85
CA PHE A 136 -3.75 -2.50 21.77
C PHE A 136 -2.34 -2.11 22.19
N SER A 137 -2.17 -0.97 22.89
CA SER A 137 -0.86 -0.55 23.40
C SER A 137 -0.30 -1.47 24.48
N ASP A 138 -1.16 -2.24 25.15
CA ASP A 138 -0.76 -3.18 26.21
C ASP A 138 -0.26 -4.52 25.64
N LEU A 139 -0.51 -4.82 24.36
CA LEU A 139 -0.01 -6.03 23.71
C LEU A 139 1.53 -6.00 23.57
N PRO A 140 2.21 -7.15 23.57
CA PRO A 140 3.60 -7.24 23.14
C PRO A 140 3.80 -6.65 21.74
N GLU A 141 4.98 -6.08 21.49
CA GLU A 141 5.31 -5.45 20.19
C GLU A 141 5.11 -6.41 19.02
N GLU A 142 5.58 -7.65 19.14
CA GLU A 142 5.43 -8.68 18.11
C GLU A 142 3.97 -8.98 17.76
N GLU A 143 3.07 -8.96 18.75
CA GLU A 143 1.63 -9.17 18.52
C GLU A 143 1.01 -7.96 17.82
N ARG A 144 1.38 -6.73 18.21
CA ARG A 144 0.90 -5.52 17.53
C ARG A 144 1.32 -5.50 16.08
N GLU A 145 2.58 -5.82 15.80
CA GLU A 145 3.09 -5.84 14.44
C GLU A 145 2.38 -6.91 13.57
N GLN A 146 2.09 -8.10 14.11
CA GLN A 146 1.29 -9.11 13.38
C GLN A 146 -0.13 -8.62 13.02
N ILE A 147 -0.76 -7.87 13.92
CA ILE A 147 -2.08 -7.29 13.68
C ILE A 147 -1.98 -6.27 12.53
N LEU A 148 -1.03 -5.35 12.61
CA LEU A 148 -0.80 -4.33 11.57
C LEU A 148 -0.48 -4.96 10.21
N ASP A 149 0.39 -5.97 10.17
CA ASP A 149 0.74 -6.73 8.97
C ASP A 149 -0.50 -7.36 8.32
N THR A 150 -1.42 -7.87 9.15
CA THR A 150 -2.65 -8.54 8.69
C THR A 150 -3.73 -7.53 8.27
N GLU A 151 -3.81 -6.39 8.94
CA GLU A 151 -4.65 -5.26 8.54
C GLU A 151 -4.22 -4.69 7.18
N GLU A 152 -2.91 -4.55 6.96
CA GLU A 152 -2.35 -4.14 5.68
C GLU A 152 -2.70 -5.17 4.58
N ALA A 153 -2.54 -6.46 4.86
CA ALA A 153 -2.96 -7.52 3.93
C ALA A 153 -4.46 -7.46 3.60
N ALA A 154 -5.32 -7.17 4.58
CA ALA A 154 -6.76 -7.02 4.38
C ALA A 154 -7.11 -5.77 3.55
N TRP A 155 -6.34 -4.70 3.70
CA TRP A 155 -6.50 -3.49 2.90
C TRP A 155 -6.15 -3.73 1.43
N ASP A 156 -5.00 -4.35 1.16
CA ASP A 156 -4.59 -4.67 -0.21
C ASP A 156 -5.52 -5.72 -0.85
N ALA A 157 -6.00 -6.68 -0.06
CA ALA A 157 -7.01 -7.64 -0.48
C ALA A 157 -8.32 -6.99 -0.96
N TRP A 158 -8.75 -5.91 -0.29
CA TRP A 158 -9.93 -5.16 -0.72
C TRP A 158 -9.73 -4.60 -2.13
N TRP A 159 -8.56 -4.03 -2.42
CA TRP A 159 -8.26 -3.51 -3.76
C TRP A 159 -8.20 -4.62 -4.80
N LEU A 160 -7.47 -5.72 -4.53
CA LEU A 160 -7.39 -6.88 -5.42
C LEU A 160 -8.77 -7.46 -5.79
N ALA A 161 -9.69 -7.51 -4.81
CA ALA A 161 -11.03 -8.03 -5.03
C ALA A 161 -11.85 -7.17 -6.00
N HIS A 162 -11.56 -5.86 -6.06
CA HIS A 162 -12.25 -4.90 -6.94
C HIS A 162 -11.59 -4.70 -8.30
N LEU A 163 -10.42 -5.30 -8.54
CA LEU A 163 -9.79 -5.29 -9.86
C LEU A 163 -10.58 -6.14 -10.87
N THR A 164 -10.53 -5.72 -12.13
CA THR A 164 -10.92 -6.58 -13.26
C THR A 164 -10.02 -7.83 -13.31
N PRO A 165 -10.45 -8.93 -13.96
CA PRO A 165 -9.62 -10.12 -14.10
C PRO A 165 -8.23 -9.82 -14.68
N GLU A 166 -8.16 -8.95 -15.70
CA GLU A 166 -6.94 -8.58 -16.40
C GLU A 166 -6.00 -7.75 -15.51
N GLN A 167 -6.53 -6.76 -14.79
CA GLN A 167 -5.77 -5.99 -13.81
C GLN A 167 -5.25 -6.86 -12.67
N ARG A 168 -6.09 -7.78 -12.16
CA ARG A 168 -5.69 -8.69 -11.08
C ARG A 168 -4.60 -9.65 -11.52
N GLU A 169 -4.71 -10.20 -12.73
CA GLU A 169 -3.67 -11.05 -13.31
C GLU A 169 -2.35 -10.28 -13.44
N ALA A 170 -2.39 -9.05 -13.97
CA ALA A 170 -1.20 -8.19 -14.07
C ALA A 170 -0.56 -7.94 -12.69
N THR A 171 -1.35 -7.63 -11.66
CA THR A 171 -0.82 -7.48 -10.29
C THR A 171 -0.20 -8.77 -9.78
N TYR A 172 -0.81 -9.94 -10.03
CA TYR A 172 -0.23 -11.22 -9.62
C TYR A 172 1.09 -11.51 -10.33
N GLU A 173 1.19 -11.24 -11.63
CA GLU A 173 2.44 -11.39 -12.37
C GLU A 173 3.55 -10.48 -11.83
N LEU A 174 3.24 -9.21 -11.50
CA LEU A 174 4.18 -8.30 -10.83
C LEU A 174 4.64 -8.84 -9.49
N GLN A 175 3.69 -9.21 -8.63
CA GLN A 175 3.99 -9.70 -7.28
C GLN A 175 4.79 -11.02 -7.31
N ASP A 176 4.46 -11.93 -8.24
CA ASP A 176 5.17 -13.21 -8.44
C ASP A 176 6.59 -12.97 -8.94
N LEU A 177 6.77 -12.04 -9.88
CA LEU A 177 8.11 -11.68 -10.36
C LEU A 177 8.96 -11.07 -9.24
N ARG A 178 8.45 -10.06 -8.53
CA ARG A 178 9.17 -9.45 -7.39
C ARG A 178 9.45 -10.46 -6.29
N TYR A 179 8.57 -11.44 -6.09
CA TYR A 179 8.81 -12.53 -5.14
C TYR A 179 9.95 -13.45 -5.60
N ALA A 180 9.95 -13.87 -6.87
CA ALA A 180 11.02 -14.69 -7.42
C ALA A 180 12.38 -13.99 -7.39
N GLN A 181 12.41 -12.70 -7.72
CA GLN A 181 13.58 -11.83 -7.63
C GLN A 181 14.10 -11.76 -6.18
N ALA A 182 13.23 -11.47 -5.21
CA ALA A 182 13.61 -11.37 -3.81
C ALA A 182 14.10 -12.70 -3.19
N ILE A 183 13.49 -13.85 -3.53
CA ILE A 183 14.01 -15.18 -3.12
C ILE A 183 15.46 -15.33 -3.58
N ARG A 184 15.71 -14.98 -4.83
CA ARG A 184 17.00 -15.15 -5.48
C ARG A 184 18.05 -14.22 -4.87
N ALA A 185 17.75 -12.93 -4.75
CA ALA A 185 18.64 -11.94 -4.14
C ALA A 185 19.10 -12.36 -2.72
N ASN A 186 18.19 -12.92 -1.91
CA ASN A 186 18.50 -13.42 -0.56
C ASN A 186 19.43 -14.65 -0.53
N GLN A 187 19.61 -15.35 -1.65
CA GLN A 187 20.48 -16.53 -1.75
C GLN A 187 21.84 -16.22 -2.38
N LEU A 188 22.03 -15.00 -2.91
CA LEU A 188 23.24 -14.62 -3.63
C LEU A 188 24.28 -14.02 -2.69
N PRO A 189 25.57 -14.32 -2.90
CA PRO A 189 26.66 -13.57 -2.26
C PRO A 189 26.68 -12.13 -2.81
N GLU A 190 27.09 -11.18 -1.97
CA GLU A 190 27.16 -9.74 -2.33
C GLU A 190 27.92 -9.46 -3.63
N SER A 191 28.92 -10.28 -3.96
CA SER A 191 29.70 -10.17 -5.19
C SER A 191 28.89 -10.37 -6.47
N GLN A 192 27.65 -10.88 -6.38
CA GLN A 192 26.77 -11.14 -7.51
C GLN A 192 25.60 -10.16 -7.62
N TYR A 193 25.47 -9.17 -6.71
CA TYR A 193 24.34 -8.24 -6.72
C TYR A 193 24.25 -7.42 -8.00
N ALA A 194 25.37 -6.90 -8.51
CA ALA A 194 25.35 -6.11 -9.75
C ALA A 194 24.89 -6.92 -10.98
N GLU A 195 25.18 -8.23 -11.02
CA GLU A 195 24.67 -9.11 -12.08
C GLU A 195 23.19 -9.42 -11.90
N ASP A 196 22.72 -9.54 -10.65
CA ASP A 196 21.31 -9.74 -10.34
C ASP A 196 20.47 -8.50 -10.67
N ASP A 197 20.93 -7.29 -10.36
CA ASP A 197 20.22 -6.04 -10.68
C ASP A 197 19.96 -5.92 -12.19
N VAL A 198 20.95 -6.26 -13.03
CA VAL A 198 20.82 -6.28 -14.49
C VAL A 198 19.82 -7.35 -14.95
N ARG A 199 19.78 -8.49 -14.26
CA ARG A 199 18.81 -9.56 -14.54
C ARG A 199 17.41 -9.15 -14.12
N GLU A 200 17.21 -8.58 -12.94
CA GLU A 200 15.90 -8.10 -12.46
C GLU A 200 15.30 -7.11 -13.47
N LEU A 201 16.09 -6.11 -13.87
CA LEU A 201 15.70 -5.13 -14.88
C LEU A 201 15.26 -5.79 -16.20
N LYS A 202 15.97 -6.82 -16.65
CA LYS A 202 15.62 -7.56 -17.87
C LYS A 202 14.30 -8.32 -17.71
N GLU A 203 14.07 -8.95 -16.56
CA GLU A 203 12.83 -9.68 -16.27
C GLU A 203 11.62 -8.74 -16.23
N ASP A 204 11.76 -7.55 -15.65
CA ASP A 204 10.70 -6.52 -15.63
C ASP A 204 10.37 -6.04 -17.06
N HIS A 205 11.39 -5.75 -17.86
CA HIS A 205 11.21 -5.38 -19.27
C HIS A 205 10.54 -6.49 -20.09
N GLU A 206 10.91 -7.75 -19.85
CA GLU A 206 10.28 -8.92 -20.51
C GLU A 206 8.81 -9.08 -20.09
N LEU A 207 8.48 -8.86 -18.82
CA LEU A 207 7.11 -8.88 -18.32
C LEU A 207 6.26 -7.81 -19.01
N PHE A 208 6.73 -6.56 -19.01
CA PHE A 208 5.98 -5.46 -19.62
C PHE A 208 5.88 -5.59 -21.14
N THR A 209 6.92 -6.08 -21.81
CA THR A 209 6.85 -6.37 -23.25
C THR A 209 5.78 -7.42 -23.55
N ARG A 210 5.62 -8.43 -22.68
CA ARG A 210 4.61 -9.48 -22.82
C ARG A 210 3.18 -8.96 -22.58
N TRP A 211 3.01 -8.02 -21.65
CA TRP A 211 1.72 -7.37 -21.44
C TRP A 211 1.21 -6.66 -22.70
N GLY A 212 2.12 -5.99 -23.41
CA GLY A 212 1.74 -5.12 -24.52
C GLY A 212 0.97 -3.88 -24.07
N PRO A 213 0.56 -3.03 -25.01
CA PRO A 213 -0.06 -1.73 -24.71
C PRO A 213 -1.42 -1.86 -24.03
N GLU A 214 -2.25 -2.82 -24.46
CA GLU A 214 -3.62 -2.96 -23.94
C GLU A 214 -3.65 -3.34 -22.46
N LYS A 215 -2.87 -4.35 -22.05
CA LYS A 215 -2.81 -4.77 -20.64
C LYS A 215 -2.17 -3.71 -19.76
N LEU A 216 -1.13 -3.02 -20.25
CA LEU A 216 -0.55 -1.88 -19.53
C LEU A 216 -1.56 -0.74 -19.36
N HIS A 217 -2.31 -0.41 -20.41
CA HIS A 217 -3.36 0.60 -20.35
C HIS A 217 -4.39 0.26 -19.26
N GLN A 218 -4.89 -0.97 -19.25
CA GLN A 218 -5.84 -1.44 -18.22
C GLN A 218 -5.28 -1.35 -16.80
N VAL A 219 -3.99 -1.67 -16.60
CA VAL A 219 -3.32 -1.51 -15.30
C VAL A 219 -3.29 -0.05 -14.86
N LEU A 220 -3.05 0.87 -15.79
CA LEU A 220 -2.97 2.32 -15.52
C LEU A 220 -4.35 2.99 -15.33
N GLU A 221 -5.44 2.35 -15.78
CA GLU A 221 -6.81 2.85 -15.58
C GLU A 221 -7.29 2.74 -14.12
N ASN A 222 -6.79 1.78 -13.34
CA ASN A 222 -7.11 1.63 -11.92
C ASN A 222 -5.95 2.15 -11.05
N TRP A 223 -6.29 2.88 -10.00
CA TRP A 223 -5.37 3.73 -9.24
C TRP A 223 -4.49 2.89 -8.32
N TRP A 224 -5.00 1.75 -7.84
CA TRP A 224 -4.21 0.84 -7.01
C TRP A 224 -3.30 -0.05 -7.85
N SER A 225 -3.77 -0.62 -8.97
CA SER A 225 -2.89 -1.36 -9.88
C SER A 225 -1.84 -0.45 -10.52
N ALA A 226 -2.19 0.80 -10.83
CA ALA A 226 -1.23 1.80 -11.26
C ALA A 226 -0.20 2.11 -10.17
N LYS A 227 -0.58 2.20 -8.89
CA LYS A 227 0.36 2.36 -7.77
C LYS A 227 1.36 1.19 -7.70
N GLU A 228 0.90 -0.05 -7.85
CA GLU A 228 1.78 -1.23 -7.87
C GLU A 228 2.78 -1.15 -9.04
N PHE A 229 2.29 -0.82 -10.24
CA PHE A 229 3.15 -0.60 -11.41
C PHE A 229 4.16 0.54 -11.20
N LEU A 230 3.73 1.67 -10.66
CA LEU A 230 4.58 2.84 -10.39
C LEU A 230 5.69 2.52 -9.37
N GLY A 231 5.43 1.65 -8.40
CA GLY A 231 6.46 1.15 -7.49
C GLY A 231 7.57 0.40 -8.25
N VAL A 232 7.20 -0.50 -9.15
CA VAL A 232 8.19 -1.21 -9.99
C VAL A 232 8.89 -0.27 -10.96
N LEU A 233 8.18 0.68 -11.56
CA LEU A 233 8.78 1.69 -12.42
C LEU A 233 9.84 2.53 -11.68
N GLN A 234 9.59 2.85 -10.41
CA GLN A 234 10.55 3.56 -9.56
C GLN A 234 11.78 2.69 -9.24
N ASP A 235 11.62 1.38 -9.03
CA ASP A 235 12.75 0.46 -8.84
C ASP A 235 13.62 0.36 -10.12
N ILE A 236 12.98 0.27 -11.29
CA ILE A 236 13.66 0.31 -12.60
C ILE A 236 14.46 1.60 -12.76
N TRP A 237 13.85 2.75 -12.45
CA TRP A 237 14.52 4.04 -12.54
C TRP A 237 15.81 4.07 -11.69
N PHE A 238 15.78 3.55 -10.46
CA PHE A 238 16.99 3.43 -9.64
C PHE A 238 18.04 2.51 -10.26
N ALA A 239 17.63 1.34 -10.77
CA ALA A 239 18.54 0.38 -11.40
C ALA A 239 19.22 0.95 -12.66
N GLU A 240 18.57 1.87 -13.36
CA GLU A 240 19.16 2.57 -14.50
C GLU A 240 20.05 3.78 -14.13
N GLY A 241 20.29 4.00 -12.83
CA GLY A 241 21.12 5.08 -12.30
C GLY A 241 20.34 6.34 -11.93
N GLY A 242 19.02 6.22 -11.78
CA GLY A 242 18.14 7.26 -11.29
C GLY A 242 18.52 7.66 -9.88
N ALA A 243 18.67 8.96 -9.66
CA ALA A 243 18.88 9.51 -8.33
C ALA A 243 18.21 10.87 -8.25
N PRO A 244 17.64 11.24 -7.08
CA PRO A 244 17.14 12.58 -6.87
C PRO A 244 18.24 13.60 -7.17
N LEU A 245 17.94 14.60 -8.00
CA LEU A 245 18.86 15.70 -8.37
C LEU A 245 20.05 15.29 -9.28
N ALA A 246 20.01 14.13 -9.94
CA ALA A 246 21.03 13.78 -10.94
C ALA A 246 20.93 14.65 -12.20
N ASP A 247 22.08 15.02 -12.77
CA ASP A 247 22.14 15.88 -13.97
C ASP A 247 21.71 15.14 -15.26
N LYS A 248 21.79 13.81 -15.28
CA LYS A 248 21.46 12.97 -16.45
C LYS A 248 20.21 12.14 -16.19
N PRO A 249 19.21 12.15 -17.09
CA PRO A 249 18.05 11.28 -16.96
C PRO A 249 18.47 9.81 -17.10
N ALA A 250 18.01 8.97 -16.18
CA ALA A 250 18.41 7.57 -16.08
C ALA A 250 17.85 6.67 -17.19
N TRP A 251 16.75 7.08 -17.81
CA TRP A 251 15.99 6.22 -18.72
C TRP A 251 16.73 5.81 -19.98
N LYS A 252 16.96 4.51 -20.13
CA LYS A 252 17.38 3.89 -21.38
C LYS A 252 16.15 3.61 -22.24
N LEU A 253 15.62 4.66 -22.89
CA LEU A 253 14.39 4.55 -23.69
C LEU A 253 14.43 3.45 -24.76
N SER A 254 15.62 3.10 -25.28
CA SER A 254 15.81 2.01 -26.23
C SER A 254 15.61 0.60 -25.66
N ALA A 255 15.54 0.45 -24.33
CA ALA A 255 15.36 -0.84 -23.66
C ALA A 255 13.93 -1.38 -23.79
N MET A 256 12.96 -0.49 -24.05
CA MET A 256 11.54 -0.82 -24.20
C MET A 256 10.97 -0.27 -25.51
N PRO A 257 9.91 -0.90 -26.06
CA PRO A 257 9.19 -0.35 -27.21
C PRO A 257 8.63 1.06 -26.95
N SER A 258 8.48 1.89 -27.97
CA SER A 258 7.99 3.27 -27.80
C SER A 258 6.59 3.35 -27.17
N TRP A 259 5.71 2.40 -27.51
CA TRP A 259 4.35 2.32 -26.96
C TRP A 259 4.36 2.26 -25.43
N PHE A 260 5.38 1.64 -24.81
CA PHE A 260 5.47 1.52 -23.36
C PHE A 260 5.60 2.89 -22.70
N TRP A 261 6.52 3.71 -23.22
CA TRP A 261 6.73 5.07 -22.73
C TRP A 261 5.56 5.99 -23.07
N GLU A 262 4.92 5.79 -24.23
CA GLU A 262 3.73 6.53 -24.64
C GLU A 262 2.55 6.30 -23.67
N GLU A 263 2.29 5.05 -23.25
CA GLU A 263 1.25 4.74 -22.25
C GLU A 263 1.51 5.44 -20.91
N ILE A 264 2.74 5.38 -20.40
CA ILE A 264 3.12 6.06 -19.15
C ILE A 264 2.95 7.58 -19.29
N ALA A 265 3.36 8.15 -20.43
CA ALA A 265 3.22 9.57 -20.68
C ALA A 265 1.76 10.02 -20.78
N GLN A 266 0.86 9.19 -21.34
CA GLN A 266 -0.58 9.49 -21.36
C GLN A 266 -1.17 9.39 -19.95
N PHE A 267 -0.86 8.33 -19.21
CA PHE A 267 -1.30 8.16 -17.84
C PHE A 267 -0.87 9.33 -16.95
N ALA A 268 0.37 9.78 -17.06
CA ALA A 268 0.92 10.87 -16.25
C ALA A 268 0.24 12.24 -16.50
N LYS A 269 -0.44 12.40 -17.64
CA LYS A 269 -1.24 13.60 -17.97
C LYS A 269 -2.70 13.46 -17.51
N GLY A 270 -3.12 12.26 -17.11
CA GLY A 270 -4.47 11.93 -16.74
C GLY A 270 -4.76 12.11 -15.24
N PRO A 271 -6.06 12.10 -14.86
CA PRO A 271 -6.48 12.28 -13.47
C PRO A 271 -6.15 11.10 -12.56
N ASN A 272 -5.83 9.93 -13.13
CA ASN A 272 -5.51 8.72 -12.36
C ASN A 272 -4.14 8.80 -11.68
N LEU A 273 -3.20 9.59 -12.21
CA LEU A 273 -1.88 9.75 -11.60
C LEU A 273 -2.01 10.28 -10.17
N GLU A 274 -2.76 11.37 -9.95
CA GLU A 274 -2.95 11.96 -8.61
C GLU A 274 -3.49 10.93 -7.62
N ARG A 275 -4.49 10.15 -8.04
CA ARG A 275 -5.11 9.12 -7.20
C ARG A 275 -4.16 7.97 -6.88
N ALA A 276 -3.38 7.50 -7.85
CA ALA A 276 -2.38 6.45 -7.63
C ALA A 276 -1.26 6.94 -6.70
N ILE A 277 -0.79 8.18 -6.90
CA ILE A 277 0.25 8.79 -6.06
C ILE A 277 -0.24 8.99 -4.62
N ALA A 278 -1.53 9.30 -4.42
CA ALA A 278 -2.12 9.45 -3.08
C ALA A 278 -2.18 8.15 -2.27
N LEU A 279 -2.02 6.97 -2.91
CA LEU A 279 -1.98 5.68 -2.22
C LEU A 279 -0.60 5.35 -1.64
N PHE A 280 0.47 6.06 -2.05
CA PHE A 280 1.77 5.93 -1.41
C PHE A 280 1.79 6.61 -0.04
N PRO A 281 2.64 6.14 0.90
CA PRO A 281 2.85 6.83 2.17
C PRO A 281 3.18 8.32 1.94
N PRO A 282 2.51 9.24 2.65
CA PRO A 282 2.65 10.65 2.39
C PRO A 282 4.06 11.14 2.67
N VAL A 283 4.51 12.12 1.87
CA VAL A 283 5.78 12.84 2.10
C VAL A 283 5.83 13.37 3.52
N ARG A 284 6.91 13.06 4.24
CA ARG A 284 7.19 13.63 5.57
C ARG A 284 8.28 14.68 5.49
N PRO A 285 8.23 15.73 6.36
CA PRO A 285 9.15 16.84 6.25
C PRO A 285 10.65 16.52 6.31
N ILE A 286 11.03 15.43 6.97
CA ILE A 286 12.43 15.05 7.19
C ILE A 286 12.93 14.07 6.11
N ALA A 287 12.04 13.57 5.25
CA ALA A 287 12.29 12.43 4.38
C ALA A 287 11.77 12.64 2.95
N ILE A 288 11.67 13.89 2.48
CA ILE A 288 11.04 14.22 1.19
C ILE A 288 11.66 13.45 0.04
N THR A 289 12.99 13.51 -0.10
CA THR A 289 13.72 12.94 -1.24
C THR A 289 13.77 11.41 -1.25
N ILE A 290 13.53 10.78 -0.09
CA ILE A 290 13.55 9.33 0.08
C ILE A 290 12.16 8.72 0.23
N SER A 291 11.11 9.53 0.26
CA SER A 291 9.75 9.03 0.36
C SER A 291 9.36 8.35 -0.97
N PRO A 292 8.66 7.20 -0.94
CA PRO A 292 8.24 6.50 -2.16
C PRO A 292 7.43 7.40 -3.09
N GLN A 293 6.54 8.23 -2.52
CA GLN A 293 5.72 9.19 -3.26
C GLN A 293 6.58 10.16 -4.08
N SER A 294 7.62 10.75 -3.49
CA SER A 294 8.54 11.64 -4.21
C SER A 294 9.41 10.90 -5.22
N GLN A 295 9.88 9.70 -4.89
CA GLN A 295 10.74 8.92 -5.79
C GLN A 295 10.02 8.57 -7.10
N VAL A 296 8.74 8.18 -7.02
CA VAL A 296 7.90 7.97 -8.22
C VAL A 296 7.76 9.26 -9.03
N LEU A 297 7.52 10.40 -8.38
CA LEU A 297 7.40 11.69 -9.07
C LEU A 297 8.72 12.10 -9.74
N TYR A 298 9.87 11.84 -9.11
CA TYR A 298 11.19 12.05 -9.72
C TYR A 298 11.38 11.15 -10.94
N ALA A 299 11.07 9.87 -10.83
CA ALA A 299 11.16 8.92 -11.93
C ALA A 299 10.32 9.37 -13.14
N LEU A 300 9.08 9.81 -12.90
CA LEU A 300 8.19 10.35 -13.94
C LEU A 300 8.69 11.67 -14.52
N ASN A 301 9.27 12.56 -13.71
CA ASN A 301 9.82 13.82 -14.18
C ASN A 301 11.06 13.61 -15.08
N ASP A 302 11.93 12.68 -14.70
CA ASP A 302 13.06 12.26 -15.51
C ASP A 302 12.61 11.61 -16.82
N LEU A 303 11.51 10.85 -16.79
CA LEU A 303 10.93 10.26 -18.00
C LEU A 303 10.41 11.34 -18.93
N ALA A 304 9.68 12.34 -18.40
CA ALA A 304 9.20 13.47 -19.18
C ALA A 304 10.35 14.23 -19.85
N ARG A 305 11.46 14.44 -19.13
CA ARG A 305 12.68 15.04 -19.67
C ARG A 305 13.32 14.18 -20.77
N ALA A 306 13.45 12.87 -20.56
CA ALA A 306 14.02 11.95 -21.54
C ALA A 306 13.20 11.87 -22.83
N LEU A 307 11.86 11.93 -22.70
CA LEU A 307 10.93 11.94 -23.83
C LEU A 307 10.78 13.32 -24.50
N HIS A 308 11.34 14.37 -23.90
CA HIS A 308 11.09 15.76 -24.29
C HIS A 308 9.57 16.13 -24.30
N ASP A 309 8.80 15.57 -23.36
CA ASP A 309 7.35 15.78 -23.26
C ASP A 309 7.02 16.86 -22.22
N GLN A 310 6.88 18.10 -22.70
CA GLN A 310 6.57 19.24 -21.83
C GLN A 310 5.23 19.09 -21.09
N LYS A 311 4.23 18.48 -21.72
CA LYS A 311 2.90 18.32 -21.10
C LYS A 311 2.96 17.36 -19.92
N MET A 312 3.70 16.26 -20.07
CA MET A 312 3.94 15.32 -18.99
C MET A 312 4.72 16.01 -17.86
N HIS A 313 5.78 16.74 -18.21
CA HIS A 313 6.60 17.47 -17.24
C HIS A 313 5.75 18.44 -16.40
N ASP A 314 4.93 19.27 -17.06
CA ASP A 314 4.09 20.25 -16.38
C ASP A 314 3.03 19.59 -15.47
N ALA A 315 2.45 18.47 -15.90
CA ALA A 315 1.48 17.71 -15.11
C ALA A 315 2.12 17.12 -13.84
N VAL A 316 3.23 16.41 -13.98
CA VAL A 316 3.97 15.79 -12.86
C VAL A 316 4.50 16.87 -11.91
N TYR A 317 5.04 17.97 -12.44
CA TYR A 317 5.55 19.08 -11.64
C TYR A 317 4.44 19.79 -10.86
N THR A 318 3.26 19.97 -11.45
CA THR A 318 2.09 20.54 -10.77
C THR A 318 1.65 19.66 -9.59
N LEU A 319 1.54 18.36 -9.81
CA LEU A 319 1.21 17.39 -8.76
C LEU A 319 2.27 17.38 -7.65
N THR A 320 3.55 17.40 -8.01
CA THR A 320 4.67 17.47 -7.06
C THR A 320 4.54 18.69 -6.15
N LYS A 321 4.23 19.86 -6.73
CA LYS A 321 3.99 21.09 -5.95
C LYS A 321 2.83 20.95 -4.97
N GLN A 322 1.71 20.35 -5.39
CA GLN A 322 0.54 20.17 -4.53
C GLN A 322 0.86 19.26 -3.34
N ILE A 323 1.54 18.14 -3.59
CA ILE A 323 1.94 17.19 -2.54
C ILE A 323 2.92 17.84 -1.56
N TYR A 324 3.91 18.58 -2.07
CA TYR A 324 4.88 19.25 -1.22
C TYR A 324 4.23 20.36 -0.40
N ALA A 325 3.33 21.14 -0.99
CA ALA A 325 2.56 22.15 -0.28
C ALA A 325 1.69 21.52 0.84
N ALA A 326 1.03 20.40 0.56
CA ALA A 326 0.24 19.66 1.56
C ALA A 326 1.11 19.13 2.71
N ALA A 327 2.36 18.76 2.44
CA ALA A 327 3.34 18.36 3.44
C ALA A 327 3.98 19.54 4.21
N GLY A 328 3.51 20.78 3.99
CA GLY A 328 4.00 21.98 4.67
C GLY A 328 5.20 22.66 4.00
N PHE A 329 5.56 22.24 2.79
CA PHE A 329 6.59 22.88 1.97
C PHE A 329 5.96 23.91 1.04
N SER A 330 5.54 25.04 1.60
CA SER A 330 5.10 26.18 0.81
C SER A 330 6.30 26.94 0.23
N GLY A 331 7.01 26.30 -0.70
CA GLY A 331 7.97 26.88 -1.64
C GLY A 331 9.22 27.53 -1.05
N HIS A 332 10.40 27.08 -1.48
CA HIS A 332 11.52 27.92 -1.96
C HIS A 332 12.52 26.96 -2.63
N SER A 333 12.24 26.59 -3.87
CA SER A 333 13.30 26.28 -4.83
C SER A 333 12.93 27.05 -6.08
N GLY A 334 13.32 28.32 -6.09
CA GLY A 334 13.41 29.09 -7.31
C GLY A 334 14.46 28.48 -8.23
N ASP A 335 14.18 28.65 -9.52
CA ASP A 335 15.04 28.45 -10.70
C ASP A 335 15.54 27.04 -11.01
#